data_AF-A0A1G8V981-F1
#
_entry.id   AF-A0A1G8V981-F1
#
_cell.length_a   1.000
_cell.length_b   1.000
_cell.length_c   1.000
_cell.angle_alpha   90.00
_cell.angle_beta   90.00
_cell.angle_gamma   90.00
#
_symmetry.space_group_name_H-M   'P 1'
#
loop_
_entity.id
_entity.type
_entity.pdbx_description
1 polymer ?
#
loop_
_entity_poly.entity_id
_entity_poly.type
_entity_poly.pdbx_seq_one_letter_code
_entity_poly.pdbx_strand_id
1 'polypeptide(L)' 'MQNIVILAGNIGQKPETRTTQGGTNITNFSLATSRPRLSEGRVLDVTEN' A
#
# COMPACT_ATOMS: atom_id res chain seq x y z
N MET A 1 11.27 -20.66 -2.99
CA MET A 1 10.86 -20.02 -1.72
C MET A 1 10.01 -18.82 -2.06
N GLN A 2 8.86 -18.62 -1.42
CA GLN A 2 7.89 -17.57 -1.79
C GLN A 2 7.55 -16.72 -0.57
N ASN A 3 7.67 -15.40 -0.72
CA ASN A 3 7.24 -14.44 0.28
C ASN A 3 5.91 -13.86 -0.17
N ILE A 4 4.88 -13.97 0.66
CA ILE A 4 3.52 -13.48 0.35
C ILE A 4 3.23 -12.28 1.24
N VAL A 5 2.68 -11.22 0.63
CA VAL A 5 2.30 -9.98 1.32
C VAL A 5 0.87 -9.60 0.94
N ILE A 6 0.05 -9.25 1.92
CA ILE A 6 -1.32 -8.74 1.73
C ILE A 6 -1.36 -7.32 2.30
N LEU A 7 -1.66 -6.34 1.44
CA LEU A 7 -1.82 -4.94 1.81
C LEU A 7 -3.18 -4.44 1.33
N ALA A 8 -3.85 -3.64 2.17
CA ALA A 8 -5.05 -2.89 1.81
C ALA A 8 -4.77 -1.40 2.06
N GLY A 9 -5.10 -0.56 1.08
CA GLY A 9 -4.78 0.86 1.14
C GLY A 9 -5.24 1.62 -0.10
N ASN A 10 -4.92 2.90 -0.11
CA ASN A 10 -5.25 3.80 -1.21
C ASN A 10 -4.07 3.95 -2.15
N ILE A 11 -4.35 3.99 -3.46
CA ILE A 11 -3.34 4.29 -4.46
C ILE A 11 -3.05 5.79 -4.43
N GLY A 12 -1.79 6.16 -4.17
CA GLY A 12 -1.42 7.57 -3.93
C GLY A 12 -1.49 8.47 -5.16
N GLN A 13 -1.35 7.90 -6.36
CA GLN A 13 -1.39 8.60 -7.64
C GLN A 13 -1.70 7.61 -8.76
N LYS A 14 -2.08 8.09 -9.94
CA LYS A 14 -2.29 7.24 -11.13
C LYS A 14 -1.03 6.38 -11.36
N PRO A 15 -1.14 5.04 -11.42
CA PRO A 15 0.02 4.18 -11.68
C PRO A 15 0.70 4.52 -13.00
N GLU A 16 2.03 4.50 -12.99
CA GLU A 16 2.86 4.79 -14.15
C GLU A 16 3.38 3.49 -14.75
N THR A 17 3.26 3.34 -16.07
CA THR A 17 3.76 2.15 -16.77
C THR A 17 4.90 2.53 -17.69
N ARG A 18 5.98 1.75 -17.63
CA ARG A 18 7.11 1.83 -18.56
C ARG A 18 7.34 0.48 -19.22
N THR A 19 7.85 0.50 -20.44
CA THR A 19 8.26 -0.71 -21.15
C THR A 19 9.78 -0.81 -21.11
N THR A 20 10.32 -1.97 -20.72
CA THR A 20 11.76 -2.24 -20.77
C THR A 20 12.23 -2.37 -22.23
N GLN A 21 13.55 -2.32 -22.47
CA GLN A 21 14.11 -2.57 -23.81
C GLN A 21 13.71 -3.94 -24.37
N GLY A 22 13.47 -4.93 -23.51
CA GLY A 22 12.99 -6.26 -23.89
C GLY A 22 11.47 -6.38 -24.05
N GLY A 23 10.72 -5.27 -24.01
CA GLY A 23 9.27 -5.25 -24.24
C GLY A 23 8.42 -5.57 -23.00
N THR A 24 9.00 -5.73 -21.82
CA THR A 24 8.23 -6.01 -20.59
C THR A 24 7.61 -4.73 -20.05
N ASN A 25 6.30 -4.75 -19.80
CA ASN A 25 5.62 -3.66 -19.13
C ASN A 25 5.79 -3.76 -17.61
N ILE A 26 6.25 -2.68 -16.99
CA ILE A 26 6.41 -2.53 -15.54
C ILE A 26 5.52 -1.37 -15.10
N THR A 27 4.58 -1.65 -14.19
CA THR A 27 3.72 -0.62 -13.59
C THR A 27 4.18 -0.32 -12.17
N ASN A 28 4.57 0.93 -11.91
CA ASN A 28 4.93 1.42 -10.60
C ASN A 28 3.74 2.14 -9.96
N PHE A 29 3.47 1.84 -8.70
CA PHE A 29 2.44 2.51 -7.91
C PHE A 29 2.89 2.60 -6.44
N SER A 30 2.32 3.57 -5.72
CA SER A 30 2.51 3.74 -4.28
C SER A 30 1.19 3.46 -3.56
N LEU A 31 1.25 2.70 -2.47
CA LEU A 31 0.09 2.37 -1.66
C LEU A 31 0.20 3.03 -0.28
N ALA A 32 -0.74 3.90 0.05
CA ALA A 32 -0.90 4.44 1.39
C ALA A 32 -1.73 3.47 2.23
N THR A 33 -1.14 2.90 3.29
CA THR A 33 -1.83 2.00 4.22
C THR A 33 -2.02 2.68 5.57
N SER A 34 -3.26 2.73 6.06
CA SER A 34 -3.52 3.13 7.45
C SER A 34 -3.61 1.89 8.33
N ARG A 35 -2.89 1.89 9.45
CA ARG A 35 -3.07 0.90 10.51
C ARG A 35 -3.56 1.64 11.74
N PRO A 36 -4.87 1.59 12.06
CA PRO A 36 -5.33 2.14 13.31
C PRO A 36 -4.58 1.46 14.47
N ARG A 37 -4.19 2.22 15.47
CA ARG A 37 -3.69 1.60 16.70
C ARG A 37 -4.87 0.88 17.32
N LEU A 38 -4.68 -0.39 17.65
CA LEU A 38 -5.68 -1.19 18.34
C LEU A 38 -5.29 -1.29 19.81
N SER A 39 -6.23 -1.05 20.71
CA SER A 39 -6.15 -1.44 22.13
C SER A 39 -7.34 -2.31 22.45
N GLU A 40 -7.10 -3.49 23.01
CA GLU A 40 -8.15 -4.46 23.35
C GLU A 40 -9.13 -4.75 22.20
N GLY A 41 -8.62 -4.80 20.96
CA GLY A 41 -9.43 -5.06 19.77
C GLY A 41 -10.26 -3.88 19.28
N ARG A 42 -10.17 -2.71 19.92
CA ARG A 42 -10.84 -1.48 19.50
C ARG A 42 -9.84 -0.52 18.85
N VAL A 43 -10.31 0.20 17.82
CA VAL A 43 -9.56 1.30 17.23
C VAL A 43 -9.42 2.40 18.28
N LEU A 44 -8.17 2.77 18.57
CA LEU A 44 -7.85 3.96 19.36
C LEU A 44 -8.04 5.18 18.47
N ASP A 45 -8.96 6.06 18.84
CA ASP A 45 -9.06 7.39 18.23
C ASP A 45 -7.86 8.22 18.69
N VAL A 46 -6.98 8.54 17.73
CA VAL A 46 -5.86 9.46 17.93
C VAL A 46 -6.34 10.88 17.68
N THR A 47 -7.28 11.35 18.50
CA THR A 47 -7.71 12.76 18.50
C THR A 47 -7.85 13.24 19.94
N GLU A 48 -6.73 13.26 20.65
CA GLU A 48 -6.54 14.09 21.84
C GLU A 48 -5.14 14.71 21.77
N ASN A 49 -5.10 16.01 21.51
CA ASN A 49 -4.10 16.98 21.97
C ASN A 49 -4.62 18.40 21.66
#